data_AF-A0A957R4A8-F1
#
_entry.id   AF-A0A957R4A8-F1
#
_cell.length_a   1.000
_cell.length_b   1.000
_cell.length_c   1.000
_cell.angle_alpha   90.00
_cell.angle_beta   90.00
_cell.angle_gamma   90.00
#
_symmetry.space_group_name_H-M   'P 1'
#
loop_
_entity.id
_entity.type
_entity.pdbx_description
1 polymer ?
#
loop_
_entity_poly.entity_id
_entity_poly.type
_entity_poly.pdbx_seq_one_letter_code
_entity_poly.pdbx_strand_id
1 'polypeptide(L)'
;EQREADFTAGLSSGDVRGFMLAYIRHRIELIWSQKAVFRALLPEVMSNAELRELYYSKIIAPTFGMAEGQFESLVQAEMIRPIDVPLTLRAMAGTLFGTLMLSLWGDDLIDERLEALPEVLVTMMFDGLDADNG
;
A
#
# COMPACT_ATOMS: atom_id res chain seq x y z
N GLU A 1 -7.29 7.38 14.79
CA GLU A 1 -6.88 8.07 16.04
C GLU A 1 -5.76 7.35 16.81
N GLN A 2 -5.98 6.39 17.73
CA GLN A 2 -4.87 5.89 18.57
C GLN A 2 -3.83 5.02 17.84
N ARG A 3 -4.25 4.12 16.94
CA ARG A 3 -3.34 3.36 16.07
C ARG A 3 -2.62 4.23 15.04
N GLU A 4 -3.23 5.33 14.65
CA GLU A 4 -2.68 6.30 13.67
C GLU A 4 -1.60 7.17 14.33
N ALA A 5 -1.77 7.48 15.61
CA ALA A 5 -0.75 8.08 16.46
C ALA A 5 0.45 7.13 16.69
N ASP A 6 0.20 5.85 16.98
CA ASP A 6 1.27 4.83 17.10
C ASP A 6 1.98 4.60 15.75
N PHE A 7 1.23 4.64 14.65
CA PHE A 7 1.72 4.55 13.28
C PHE A 7 2.64 5.73 12.92
N THR A 8 2.33 6.93 13.40
CA THR A 8 3.16 8.12 13.21
C THR A 8 4.38 8.12 14.17
N ALA A 9 4.27 7.47 15.33
CA ALA A 9 5.36 7.35 16.29
C ALA A 9 6.51 6.45 15.80
N GLY A 10 6.22 5.35 15.08
CA GLY A 10 7.25 4.47 14.49
C GLY A 10 8.16 5.16 13.45
N LEU A 11 7.64 6.17 12.75
CA LEU A 11 8.43 7.04 11.87
C LEU A 11 9.36 7.97 12.65
N SER A 12 8.96 8.37 13.85
CA SER A 12 9.74 9.26 14.72
C SER A 12 10.94 8.55 15.35
N SER A 13 10.90 7.22 15.46
CA SER A 13 12.04 6.38 15.88
C SER A 13 12.98 5.99 14.73
N GLY A 14 12.65 6.38 13.49
CA GLY A 14 13.46 6.10 12.31
C GLY A 14 13.29 4.70 11.70
N ASP A 15 12.32 3.92 12.17
CA ASP A 15 12.04 2.57 11.65
C ASP A 15 11.06 2.63 10.48
N VAL A 16 11.56 3.10 9.34
CA VAL A 16 10.75 3.22 8.10
C VAL A 16 10.28 1.84 7.62
N ARG A 17 11.09 0.80 7.83
CA ARG A 17 10.72 -0.58 7.45
C ARG A 17 9.55 -1.08 8.28
N GLY A 18 9.61 -0.97 9.61
CA GLY A 18 8.54 -1.38 10.51
C GLY A 18 7.25 -0.60 10.26
N PHE A 19 7.37 0.70 9.98
CA PHE A 19 6.25 1.51 9.52
C PHE A 19 5.60 0.94 8.24
N MET A 20 6.40 0.65 7.21
CA MET A 20 5.89 0.13 5.94
C MET A 20 5.25 -1.24 6.08
N LEU A 21 5.81 -2.11 6.94
CA LEU A 21 5.22 -3.40 7.26
C LEU A 21 3.84 -3.25 7.92
N ALA A 22 3.74 -2.38 8.92
CA ALA A 22 2.47 -2.09 9.59
C ALA A 22 1.45 -1.47 8.62
N TYR A 23 1.89 -0.57 7.75
CA TYR A 23 1.04 0.08 6.76
C TYR A 23 0.42 -0.93 5.80
N ILE A 24 1.26 -1.77 5.18
CA ILE A 24 0.78 -2.76 4.19
C ILE A 24 -0.17 -3.75 4.86
N ARG A 25 0.15 -4.22 6.07
CA ARG A 25 -0.74 -5.11 6.83
C ARG A 25 -2.11 -4.47 7.05
N HIS A 26 -2.14 -3.23 7.53
CA HIS A 26 -3.39 -2.50 7.74
C HIS A 26 -4.19 -2.31 6.44
N ARG A 27 -3.51 -1.98 5.33
CA ARG A 27 -4.16 -1.81 4.03
C ARG A 27 -4.75 -3.11 3.50
N ILE A 28 -4.05 -4.23 3.67
CA ILE A 28 -4.58 -5.56 3.33
C ILE A 28 -5.84 -5.83 4.17
N GLU A 29 -5.78 -5.71 5.50
CA GLU A 29 -6.94 -5.94 6.38
C GLU A 29 -8.17 -5.11 5.98
N LEU A 30 -7.97 -3.82 5.69
CA LEU A 30 -9.07 -2.92 5.33
C LEU A 30 -9.74 -3.31 4.01
N ILE A 31 -8.95 -3.71 3.00
CA ILE A 31 -9.47 -4.13 1.69
C ILE A 31 -10.09 -5.53 1.81
N TRP A 32 -9.41 -6.47 2.49
CA TRP A 32 -9.80 -7.88 2.53
C TRP A 32 -10.98 -8.18 3.45
N SER A 33 -11.12 -7.43 4.55
CA SER A 33 -12.33 -7.49 5.37
C SER A 33 -13.60 -7.18 4.57
N GLN A 34 -13.46 -6.49 3.43
CA GLN A 34 -14.53 -6.13 2.51
C GLN A 34 -14.35 -6.73 1.10
N LYS A 35 -13.63 -7.87 0.98
CA LYS A 35 -13.29 -8.52 -0.30
C LYS A 35 -14.51 -8.70 -1.22
N ALA A 36 -15.66 -9.09 -0.69
CA ALA A 36 -16.89 -9.27 -1.46
C ALA A 36 -17.45 -7.96 -2.04
N VAL A 37 -17.45 -6.88 -1.25
CA VAL A 37 -17.86 -5.54 -1.69
C VAL A 37 -16.90 -5.04 -2.75
N PHE A 38 -15.60 -5.19 -2.51
CA PHE A 38 -14.56 -4.79 -3.46
C PHE A 38 -14.72 -5.52 -4.80
N ARG A 39 -14.92 -6.84 -4.78
CA ARG A 39 -15.17 -7.66 -5.97
C ARG A 39 -16.39 -7.21 -6.77
N ALA A 40 -17.46 -6.79 -6.09
CA ALA A 40 -18.68 -6.33 -6.74
C ALA A 40 -18.55 -4.93 -7.33
N LEU A 41 -17.82 -4.03 -6.67
CA LEU A 41 -17.64 -2.64 -7.10
C LEU A 41 -16.63 -2.48 -8.24
N LEU A 42 -15.62 -3.36 -8.31
CA LEU A 42 -14.53 -3.20 -9.26
C LEU A 42 -15.00 -3.13 -10.74
N PRO A 43 -15.90 -4.02 -11.22
CA PRO A 43 -16.40 -3.92 -12.60
C PRO A 43 -17.11 -2.61 -12.90
N GLU A 44 -17.92 -2.11 -11.95
CA GLU A 44 -18.67 -0.85 -12.10
C GLU A 44 -17.72 0.36 -12.18
N VAL A 45 -16.68 0.40 -11.34
CA VAL A 45 -15.65 1.45 -11.38
C VAL A 45 -14.89 1.42 -12.72
N MET A 46 -14.71 0.24 -13.31
CA MET A 46 -14.00 0.11 -14.59
C MET A 46 -14.88 0.46 -15.79
N SER A 47 -16.17 0.11 -15.77
CA SER A 47 -17.10 0.33 -16.89
C SER A 47 -17.76 1.72 -16.89
N ASN A 48 -17.97 2.32 -15.73
CA ASN A 48 -18.69 3.59 -15.58
C ASN A 48 -17.72 4.76 -15.33
N ALA A 49 -17.66 5.70 -16.28
CA ALA A 49 -16.75 6.84 -16.22
C ALA A 49 -17.04 7.80 -15.06
N GLU A 50 -18.31 8.07 -14.77
CA GLU A 50 -18.73 8.96 -13.67
C GLU A 50 -18.39 8.33 -12.32
N LEU A 51 -18.65 7.03 -12.16
CA LEU A 51 -18.31 6.31 -10.93
C LEU A 51 -16.79 6.23 -10.77
N ARG A 52 -16.03 6.04 -11.85
CA ARG A 52 -14.56 6.06 -11.82
C ARG A 52 -14.02 7.39 -11.34
N GLU A 53 -14.53 8.49 -11.86
CA GLU A 53 -14.12 9.84 -11.46
C GLU A 53 -14.48 10.12 -10.00
N LEU A 54 -15.68 9.73 -9.57
CA LEU A 54 -16.11 9.87 -8.19
C LEU A 54 -15.23 9.03 -7.25
N TYR A 55 -14.98 7.76 -7.57
CA TYR A 55 -14.14 6.88 -6.78
C TYR A 55 -12.70 7.39 -6.70
N TYR A 56 -12.15 7.86 -7.83
CA TYR A 56 -10.81 8.43 -7.85
C TYR A 56 -10.71 9.68 -6.97
N SER A 57 -11.60 10.66 -7.16
CA SER A 57 -11.55 11.94 -6.46
C SER A 57 -11.87 11.83 -4.96
N LYS A 58 -12.77 10.91 -4.57
CA LYS A 58 -13.21 10.77 -3.17
C LYS A 58 -12.38 9.78 -2.37
N ILE A 59 -11.80 8.77 -3.01
CA ILE A 59 -11.13 7.67 -2.30
C ILE A 59 -9.65 7.63 -2.66
N ILE A 60 -9.32 7.48 -3.95
CA ILE A 60 -7.94 7.22 -4.38
C ILE A 60 -7.03 8.43 -4.17
N ALA A 61 -7.39 9.59 -4.71
CA ALA A 61 -6.56 10.79 -4.64
C ALA A 61 -6.32 11.27 -3.18
N PRO A 62 -7.33 11.34 -2.29
CA PRO A 62 -7.11 11.69 -0.89
C PRO A 62 -6.20 10.70 -0.16
N THR A 63 -6.34 9.40 -0.47
CA THR A 63 -5.49 8.35 0.12
C THR A 63 -4.02 8.55 -0.25
N PHE A 64 -3.73 8.88 -1.51
CA PHE A 64 -2.37 9.18 -1.94
C PHE A 64 -1.84 10.47 -1.35
N GLY A 65 -2.64 11.55 -1.32
CA GLY A 65 -2.19 12.83 -0.76
C GLY A 65 -1.74 12.73 0.70
N MET A 66 -2.43 11.92 1.52
CA MET A 66 -2.00 11.66 2.90
C MET A 66 -0.65 10.92 2.97
N ALA A 67 -0.47 9.89 2.14
CA ALA A 67 0.76 9.10 2.11
C ALA A 67 1.94 9.90 1.52
N GLU A 68 1.70 10.71 0.49
CA GLU A 68 2.69 11.58 -0.16
C GLU A 68 3.30 12.54 0.86
N GLY A 69 2.49 13.27 1.64
CA GLY A 69 3.01 14.21 2.64
C GLY A 69 3.87 13.55 3.73
N GLN A 70 3.55 12.30 4.10
CA GLN A 70 4.33 11.55 5.08
C GLN A 70 5.69 11.10 4.50
N PHE A 71 5.71 10.63 3.25
CA PHE A 71 6.96 10.25 2.57
C PHE A 71 7.83 11.45 2.23
N GLU A 72 7.24 12.58 1.85
CA GLU A 72 7.97 13.83 1.65
C GLU A 72 8.68 14.27 2.93
N SER A 73 8.01 14.15 4.08
CA SER A 73 8.60 14.44 5.39
C SER A 73 9.78 13.51 5.71
N LEU A 74 9.70 12.23 5.34
CA LEU A 74 10.80 11.27 5.51
C LEU A 74 12.00 11.58 4.61
N VAL A 75 11.76 11.99 3.36
CA VAL A 75 12.83 12.43 2.45
C VAL A 75 13.52 13.68 3.00
N GLN A 76 12.74 14.66 3.49
CA GLN A 76 13.27 15.90 4.06
C GLN A 76 14.08 15.66 5.35
N ALA A 77 13.69 14.66 6.14
CA ALA A 77 14.41 14.25 7.34
C ALA A 77 15.62 13.33 7.04
N GLU A 78 15.95 13.10 5.77
CA GLU A 78 17.03 12.19 5.31
C GLU A 78 16.88 10.74 5.81
N MET A 79 15.67 10.35 6.23
CA MET A 79 15.36 9.01 6.71
C MET A 79 15.22 8.01 5.56
N ILE A 80 14.89 8.49 4.36
CA ILE A 80 14.90 7.73 3.11
C ILE A 80 15.57 8.55 2.02
N ARG A 81 16.12 7.85 1.01
CA ARG A 81 16.76 8.49 -0.14
C ARG A 81 15.79 9.41 -0.90
N PRO A 82 16.28 10.43 -1.61
CA PRO A 82 15.47 11.21 -2.54
C PRO A 82 14.81 10.30 -3.60
N ILE A 83 13.50 10.40 -3.71
CA ILE A 83 12.67 9.63 -4.67
C ILE A 83 11.60 10.54 -5.27
N ASP A 84 11.07 10.17 -6.42
CA ASP A 84 9.79 10.70 -6.91
C ASP A 84 8.67 10.11 -6.05
N VAL A 85 8.31 10.82 -4.97
CA VAL A 85 7.32 10.35 -3.99
C VAL A 85 5.98 10.00 -4.66
N PRO A 86 5.36 10.88 -5.48
CA PRO A 86 4.10 10.56 -6.14
C PRO A 86 4.16 9.27 -6.98
N LEU A 87 5.19 9.11 -7.81
CA LEU A 87 5.28 7.96 -8.70
C LEU A 87 5.63 6.68 -7.94
N THR A 88 6.55 6.77 -6.97
CA THR A 88 6.98 5.63 -6.15
C THR A 88 5.82 5.04 -5.37
N LEU A 89 5.01 5.89 -4.73
CA LEU A 89 3.84 5.43 -3.97
C LEU A 89 2.80 4.75 -4.87
N ARG A 90 2.59 5.26 -6.09
CA ARG A 90 1.71 4.61 -7.07
C ARG A 90 2.23 3.24 -7.50
N ALA A 91 3.55 3.11 -7.72
CA ALA A 91 4.16 1.83 -8.05
C ALA A 91 4.03 0.81 -6.91
N MET A 92 4.28 1.23 -5.66
CA MET A 92 4.12 0.39 -4.48
C MET A 92 2.65 -0.04 -4.29
N ALA A 93 1.71 0.90 -4.39
CA ALA A 93 0.29 0.62 -4.29
C ALA A 93 -0.19 -0.30 -5.42
N GLY A 94 0.29 -0.09 -6.65
CA GLY A 94 0.00 -0.94 -7.81
C GLY A 94 0.50 -2.36 -7.63
N THR A 95 1.68 -2.54 -7.01
CA THR A 95 2.21 -3.86 -6.67
C THR A 95 1.31 -4.58 -5.67
N LEU A 96 0.98 -3.93 -4.55
CA LEU A 96 0.05 -4.48 -3.56
C LEU A 96 -1.30 -4.82 -4.21
N PHE A 97 -1.88 -3.86 -4.93
CA PHE A 97 -3.17 -4.03 -5.58
C PHE A 97 -3.18 -5.16 -6.60
N GLY A 98 -2.14 -5.26 -7.45
CA GLY A 98 -1.98 -6.33 -8.42
C GLY A 98 -1.91 -7.70 -7.76
N THR A 99 -1.16 -7.84 -6.67
CA THR A 99 -1.11 -9.08 -5.87
C THR A 99 -2.48 -9.44 -5.31
N LEU A 100 -3.24 -8.46 -4.83
CA LEU A 100 -4.62 -8.69 -4.37
C LEU A 100 -5.56 -9.06 -5.52
N MET A 101 -5.33 -8.58 -6.76
CA MET A 101 -6.15 -9.01 -7.91
C MET A 101 -5.96 -10.49 -8.22
N LEU A 102 -4.75 -11.05 -8.04
CA LEU A 102 -4.50 -12.47 -8.25
C LEU A 102 -5.43 -13.34 -7.38
N SER A 103 -5.57 -13.02 -6.09
CA SER A 103 -6.51 -13.74 -5.24
C SER A 103 -7.98 -13.52 -5.65
N LEU A 104 -8.37 -12.33 -6.09
CA LEU A 104 -9.74 -12.12 -6.59
C LEU A 104 -10.07 -12.99 -7.81
N TRP A 105 -9.06 -13.34 -8.60
CA TRP A 105 -9.17 -14.25 -9.73
C TRP A 105 -9.09 -15.74 -9.35
N GLY A 106 -8.85 -16.06 -8.08
CA GLY A 106 -8.79 -17.42 -7.56
C GLY A 106 -7.39 -18.00 -7.43
N ASP A 107 -6.36 -17.15 -7.30
CA ASP A 107 -5.03 -17.61 -6.90
C ASP A 107 -5.03 -17.99 -5.40
N ASP A 108 -5.06 -19.30 -5.16
CA ASP A 108 -5.13 -19.89 -3.81
C ASP A 108 -3.87 -19.56 -2.97
N LEU A 109 -2.70 -19.40 -3.60
CA LEU A 109 -1.45 -19.13 -2.87
C LEU A 109 -1.53 -17.82 -2.10
N ILE A 110 -2.12 -16.79 -2.72
CA ILE A 110 -2.27 -15.46 -2.12
C ILE A 110 -3.25 -15.51 -0.94
N ASP A 111 -4.34 -16.26 -1.04
CA ASP A 111 -5.30 -16.43 0.05
C ASP A 111 -4.72 -17.25 1.22
N GLU A 112 -4.00 -18.34 0.92
CA GLU A 112 -3.35 -19.18 1.95
C GLU A 112 -2.21 -18.46 2.68
N ARG A 113 -1.53 -17.53 2.00
CA ARG A 113 -0.33 -16.84 2.50
C ARG A 113 -0.53 -15.35 2.72
N LEU A 114 -1.78 -14.90 2.86
CA LEU A 114 -2.14 -13.48 2.97
C LEU A 114 -1.37 -12.77 4.09
N GLU A 115 -1.19 -13.42 5.25
CA GLU A 115 -0.47 -12.86 6.39
C GLU A 115 1.02 -12.63 6.14
N ALA A 116 1.62 -13.38 5.20
CA ALA A 116 3.03 -13.27 4.83
C ALA A 116 3.29 -12.20 3.76
N LEU A 117 2.26 -11.76 3.03
CA LEU A 117 2.40 -10.78 1.94
C LEU A 117 3.06 -9.46 2.36
N PRO A 118 2.74 -8.85 3.53
CA PRO A 118 3.40 -7.62 3.96
C PRO A 118 4.92 -7.77 4.01
N GLU A 119 5.42 -8.87 4.57
CA GLU A 119 6.86 -9.12 4.71
C GLU A 119 7.54 -9.25 3.34
N VAL A 120 6.92 -10.01 2.42
CA VAL A 120 7.43 -10.20 1.06
C VAL A 120 7.48 -8.87 0.31
N LEU A 121 6.43 -8.07 0.38
CA LEU A 121 6.35 -6.78 -0.30
C LEU A 121 7.36 -5.78 0.27
N VAL A 122 7.50 -5.69 1.59
CA VAL A 122 8.49 -4.82 2.23
C VAL A 122 9.91 -5.25 1.88
N THR A 123 10.22 -6.55 1.96
CA THR A 123 11.54 -7.07 1.58
C THR A 123 11.86 -6.71 0.14
N MET A 124 10.94 -6.94 -0.80
CA MET A 124 11.16 -6.58 -2.20
C MET A 124 11.35 -5.07 -2.41
N MET A 125 10.64 -4.22 -1.65
CA MET A 125 10.72 -2.77 -1.78
C MET A 125 12.03 -2.18 -1.23
N PHE A 126 12.56 -2.75 -0.14
CA PHE A 126 13.75 -2.23 0.53
C PHE A 126 15.04 -2.96 0.15
N ASP A 127 14.94 -4.27 -0.10
CA ASP A 127 16.07 -5.17 -0.33
C ASP A 127 16.14 -5.65 -1.79
N GLY A 128 15.17 -5.30 -2.63
CA GLY A 128 15.15 -5.75 -4.03
C GLY A 128 15.00 -7.27 -4.16
N LEU A 129 15.44 -7.81 -5.30
CA LEU A 129 15.36 -9.25 -5.61
C LEU A 129 16.74 -9.91 -5.76
N ASP A 130 17.80 -9.12 -5.88
CA ASP A 130 19.16 -9.62 -6.07
C ASP A 130 19.75 -10.07 -4.74
N ALA A 131 20.54 -11.14 -4.77
CA ALA A 131 21.15 -11.74 -3.59
C ALA A 131 22.23 -10.86 -2.92
N ASP A 132 22.62 -9.74 -3.55
CA ASP A 132 23.85 -8.99 -3.27
C ASP A 132 23.62 -7.57 -2.72
N ASN A 133 22.46 -7.30 -2.13
CA ASN A 133 22.27 -6.06 -1.38
C ASN A 133 22.88 -6.18 0.02
N GLY A 134 24.20 -5.93 0.08
CA GLY A 134 24.98 -5.70 1.31
C GLY A 134 24.84 -4.30 1.88
#